data_AF-A0A2N1ZZW6-F1
#
_entry.id   AF-A0A2N1ZZW6-F1
#
_cell.length_a   1.000
_cell.length_b   1.000
_cell.length_c   1.000
_cell.angle_alpha   90.00
_cell.angle_beta   90.00
_cell.angle_gamma   90.00
#
_symmetry.space_group_name_H-M   'P 1'
#
loop_
_entity.id
_entity.type
_entity.pdbx_description
1 polymer ?
#
loop_
_entity_poly.entity_id
_entity_poly.type
_entity_poly.pdbx_seq_one_letter_code
_entity_poly.pdbx_strand_id
1 'polypeptide(L)'
;MFTKSTLCDIFHAGGECMHDDGTINDRFKELRLALDLSQEQFGAPIGLTKSSVSNIEKHVRNLNERVIMLLESKFKASPQWLHTGLGNMFLDVGSDFVAEMSAKYQLSDFQQTLVRAVYEMPPELQRMAVEVARKIAADSYRNAEIDETEHERIERITNQYLDAHESQATTQQTDKKA
;
A
#
# COMPACT_ATOMS: atom_id res chain seq x y z
N MET A 1 -2.55 -13.89 -18.55
CA MET A 1 -2.63 -15.31 -18.19
C MET A 1 -1.38 -16.00 -18.66
N PHE A 2 -0.43 -16.26 -17.77
CA PHE A 2 0.73 -17.11 -18.05
C PHE A 2 0.87 -18.08 -16.88
N THR A 3 0.48 -19.32 -17.12
CA THR A 3 0.60 -20.44 -16.19
C THR A 3 2.02 -20.99 -16.22
N LYS A 4 2.54 -21.29 -15.03
CA LYS A 4 3.83 -21.94 -14.76
C LYS A 4 4.13 -23.06 -15.75
N SER A 5 5.21 -22.95 -16.52
CA SER A 5 6.13 -24.05 -16.84
C SER A 5 7.24 -23.51 -17.76
N THR A 6 8.42 -24.10 -17.63
CA THR A 6 9.64 -23.96 -18.47
C THR A 6 10.68 -22.99 -17.92
N LEU A 7 11.55 -23.52 -17.05
CA LEU A 7 13.02 -23.35 -17.08
C LEU A 7 13.61 -24.02 -15.82
N CYS A 8 13.49 -25.35 -15.75
CA CYS A 8 14.35 -26.18 -14.89
C CYS A 8 14.72 -27.44 -15.67
N ASP A 9 15.37 -27.24 -16.81
CA ASP A 9 16.11 -28.30 -17.49
C ASP A 9 17.59 -27.99 -17.29
N ILE A 10 18.37 -29.06 -17.07
CA ILE A 10 19.85 -29.14 -17.07
C ILE A 10 20.49 -29.10 -15.66
N PHE A 11 20.51 -30.23 -14.92
CA PHE A 11 21.71 -31.08 -14.68
C PHE A 11 21.48 -32.18 -13.60
N HIS A 12 21.61 -33.44 -14.04
CA HIS A 12 22.15 -34.64 -13.37
C HIS A 12 21.65 -35.13 -11.98
N ALA A 13 20.82 -36.19 -12.09
CA ALA A 13 21.05 -37.54 -11.54
C ALA A 13 21.13 -37.75 -10.02
N GLY A 14 20.01 -38.21 -9.44
CA GLY A 14 20.00 -39.03 -8.23
C GLY A 14 18.86 -38.71 -7.26
N GLY A 15 17.71 -39.36 -7.46
CA GLY A 15 16.67 -39.52 -6.43
C GLY A 15 15.51 -38.52 -6.50
N GLU A 16 14.38 -39.00 -7.02
CA GLU A 16 13.01 -38.60 -6.68
C GLU A 16 12.68 -37.09 -6.64
N CYS A 17 12.05 -36.59 -7.71
CA CYS A 17 11.37 -35.30 -7.70
C CYS A 17 10.14 -35.36 -6.77
N MET A 18 10.32 -35.06 -5.49
CA MET A 18 9.19 -34.81 -4.58
C MET A 18 8.55 -33.46 -4.92
N HIS A 19 7.39 -33.50 -5.57
CA HIS A 19 6.42 -32.42 -5.39
C HIS A 19 5.84 -32.59 -3.99
N ASP A 20 6.42 -31.91 -3.01
CA ASP A 20 5.94 -31.88 -1.62
C ASP A 20 4.68 -30.99 -1.55
N ASP A 21 3.50 -31.61 -1.59
CA ASP A 21 2.25 -30.98 -1.18
C ASP A 21 2.03 -31.18 0.34
N GLY A 22 3.00 -30.76 1.15
CA GLY A 22 3.04 -30.94 2.61
C GLY A 22 1.69 -30.67 3.29
N THR A 23 1.35 -31.40 4.36
CA THR A 23 -0.01 -31.41 4.90
C THR A 23 -0.39 -30.06 5.53
N ILE A 24 -1.65 -29.89 5.95
CA ILE A 24 -2.07 -28.68 6.67
C ILE A 24 -1.25 -28.40 7.93
N ASN A 25 -0.71 -29.45 8.58
CA ASN A 25 0.15 -29.33 9.75
C ASN A 25 1.56 -28.83 9.37
N ASP A 26 2.07 -29.21 8.21
CA ASP A 26 3.33 -28.68 7.67
C ASP A 26 3.17 -27.21 7.30
N ARG A 27 2.07 -26.86 6.62
CA ARG A 27 1.75 -25.46 6.29
C ARG A 27 1.51 -24.59 7.52
N PHE A 28 0.96 -25.15 8.60
CA PHE A 28 0.86 -24.46 9.89
C PHE A 28 2.24 -24.12 10.47
N LYS A 29 3.21 -25.02 10.32
CA LYS A 29 4.61 -24.79 10.71
C LYS A 29 5.28 -23.75 9.80
N GLU A 30 5.08 -23.86 8.49
CA GLU A 30 5.60 -22.91 7.51
C GLU A 30 5.11 -21.48 7.79
N LEU A 31 3.81 -21.33 8.07
CA LEU A 31 3.22 -20.03 8.44
C LEU A 31 3.93 -19.43 9.66
N ARG A 32 4.17 -20.23 10.71
CA ARG A 32 4.90 -19.76 11.89
C ARG A 32 6.31 -19.30 11.54
N LEU A 33 7.03 -20.09 10.73
CA LEU A 33 8.40 -19.78 10.33
C LEU A 33 8.47 -18.53 9.46
N ALA A 34 7.51 -18.33 8.56
CA ALA A 34 7.42 -17.13 7.73
C ALA A 34 7.18 -15.84 8.54
N LEU A 35 6.53 -15.96 9.70
CA LEU A 35 6.32 -14.86 10.65
C LEU A 35 7.50 -14.64 11.61
N ASP A 36 8.53 -15.49 11.56
CA ASP A 36 9.68 -15.50 12.47
C ASP A 36 9.29 -15.56 13.97
N LEU A 37 8.27 -16.37 14.29
CA LEU A 37 7.76 -16.52 15.65
C LEU A 37 8.20 -17.82 16.29
N SER A 38 8.51 -17.78 17.59
CA SER A 38 8.59 -18.99 18.40
C SER A 38 7.22 -19.67 18.51
N GLN A 39 7.21 -20.98 18.82
CA GLN A 39 5.96 -21.73 19.01
C GLN A 39 5.06 -21.13 20.10
N GLU A 40 5.65 -20.50 21.12
CA GLU A 40 4.93 -19.86 22.20
C GLU A 40 4.28 -18.53 21.74
N GLN A 41 5.05 -17.69 21.05
CA GLN A 41 4.56 -16.43 20.49
C GLN A 41 3.48 -16.67 19.42
N PHE A 42 3.60 -17.73 18.64
CA PHE A 42 2.62 -18.10 17.62
C PHE A 42 1.32 -18.66 18.23
N GLY A 43 1.43 -19.47 19.28
CA GLY A 43 0.28 -20.10 19.93
C GLY A 43 -0.56 -19.14 20.79
N ALA A 44 0.08 -18.18 21.47
CA ALA A 44 -0.60 -17.32 22.45
C ALA A 44 -1.81 -16.54 21.87
N PRO A 45 -1.73 -15.88 20.69
CA PRO A 45 -2.86 -15.12 20.11
C PRO A 45 -4.06 -15.98 19.70
N ILE A 46 -3.84 -17.28 19.50
CA ILE A 46 -4.85 -18.26 19.05
C ILE A 46 -5.26 -19.23 20.16
N GLY A 47 -4.84 -18.96 21.41
CA GLY A 47 -5.20 -19.74 22.58
C GLY A 47 -4.56 -21.14 22.64
N LEU A 48 -3.40 -21.31 22.01
CA LEU A 48 -2.64 -22.56 22.03
C LEU A 48 -1.39 -22.42 22.89
N THR A 49 -1.09 -23.47 23.65
CA THR A 49 0.19 -23.58 24.37
C THR A 49 1.32 -23.95 23.41
N LYS A 50 2.57 -23.67 23.79
CA LYS A 50 3.77 -24.13 23.07
C LYS A 50 3.71 -25.64 22.75
N SER A 51 3.31 -26.47 23.72
CA SER A 51 3.13 -27.91 23.52
C SER A 51 2.04 -28.26 22.50
N SER A 52 0.93 -27.51 22.50
CA SER A 52 -0.15 -27.73 21.51
C SER A 52 0.33 -27.40 20.10
N VAL A 53 1.04 -26.29 19.92
CA VAL A 53 1.66 -25.90 18.64
C VAL A 53 2.66 -26.98 18.20
N SER A 54 3.56 -27.42 19.09
CA SER A 54 4.51 -28.49 18.74
C SER A 54 3.83 -29.81 18.36
N ASN A 55 2.73 -30.19 19.00
CA ASN A 55 2.00 -31.42 18.66
C ASN A 55 1.31 -31.31 17.30
N ILE A 56 0.83 -30.12 16.93
CA ILE A 56 0.30 -29.86 15.60
C ILE A 56 1.45 -29.96 14.58
N GLU A 57 2.56 -29.25 14.77
CA GLU A 57 3.70 -29.28 13.83
C GLU A 57 4.35 -30.66 13.66
N LYS A 58 4.13 -31.57 14.61
CA LYS A 58 4.61 -32.97 14.57
C LYS A 58 3.55 -33.97 14.09
N HIS A 59 2.40 -33.48 13.60
CA HIS A 59 1.28 -34.32 13.15
C HIS A 59 0.70 -35.25 14.24
N VAL A 60 1.01 -34.98 15.51
CA VAL A 60 0.45 -35.70 16.67
C VAL A 60 -1.00 -35.28 16.92
N ARG A 61 -1.33 -34.03 16.57
CA ARG A 61 -2.67 -33.47 16.71
C ARG A 61 -3.09 -32.76 15.43
N ASN A 62 -4.31 -33.00 14.97
CA ASN A 62 -4.87 -32.30 13.81
C ASN A 62 -5.15 -30.83 14.13
N LEU A 63 -4.90 -29.97 13.13
CA LEU A 63 -5.38 -28.59 13.14
C LEU A 63 -6.91 -28.60 13.00
N ASN A 64 -7.62 -27.76 13.77
CA ASN A 64 -9.07 -27.67 13.70
C ASN A 64 -9.51 -26.36 13.00
N GLU A 65 -10.73 -26.35 12.46
CA GLU A 65 -11.30 -25.19 11.76
C GLU A 65 -11.32 -23.92 12.62
N ARG A 66 -11.57 -24.09 13.93
CA ARG A 66 -11.55 -22.97 14.87
C ARG A 66 -10.18 -22.28 14.87
N VAL A 67 -9.09 -23.04 14.87
CA VAL A 67 -7.74 -22.48 14.83
C VAL A 67 -7.48 -21.86 13.46
N ILE A 68 -7.93 -22.46 12.36
CA ILE A 68 -7.78 -21.89 11.01
C ILE A 68 -8.42 -20.49 10.92
N MET A 69 -9.65 -20.32 11.41
CA MET A 69 -10.30 -18.99 11.49
C MET A 69 -9.53 -18.01 12.38
N LEU A 70 -8.90 -18.50 13.45
CA LEU A 70 -8.05 -17.68 14.31
C LEU A 70 -6.75 -17.28 13.60
N LEU A 71 -6.16 -18.16 12.78
CA LEU A 71 -4.99 -17.83 11.96
C LEU A 71 -5.30 -16.77 10.91
N GLU A 72 -6.46 -16.87 10.27
CA GLU A 72 -6.96 -15.86 9.34
C GLU A 72 -7.11 -14.50 10.04
N SER A 73 -7.82 -14.46 11.17
CA SER A 73 -8.08 -13.20 11.87
C SER A 73 -6.85 -12.56 12.50
N LYS A 74 -5.93 -13.36 13.07
CA LYS A 74 -4.75 -12.89 13.83
C LYS A 74 -3.51 -12.68 12.98
N PHE A 75 -3.29 -13.53 11.98
CA PHE A 75 -2.07 -13.52 11.18
C PHE A 75 -2.33 -13.25 9.70
N LYS A 76 -3.60 -13.00 9.31
CA LYS A 76 -4.00 -12.81 7.91
C LYS A 76 -3.58 -13.97 7.04
N ALA A 77 -3.53 -15.19 7.61
CA ALA A 77 -3.22 -16.38 6.85
C ALA A 77 -4.40 -16.75 5.94
N SER A 78 -4.11 -17.17 4.71
CA SER A 78 -5.12 -17.63 3.76
C SER A 78 -5.63 -19.02 4.14
N PRO A 79 -6.94 -19.19 4.45
CA PRO A 79 -7.50 -20.51 4.71
C PRO A 79 -7.34 -21.47 3.52
N GLN A 80 -7.54 -20.95 2.30
CA GLN A 80 -7.35 -21.75 1.07
C GLN A 80 -5.93 -22.31 0.99
N TRP A 81 -4.92 -21.48 1.24
CA TRP A 81 -3.53 -21.92 1.23
C TRP A 81 -3.26 -22.93 2.36
N LEU A 82 -3.78 -22.71 3.58
CA LEU A 82 -3.65 -23.68 4.67
C LEU A 82 -4.26 -25.05 4.33
N HIS A 83 -5.37 -25.10 3.61
CA HIS A 83 -6.03 -26.36 3.23
C HIS A 83 -5.41 -27.05 2.03
N THR A 84 -4.97 -26.30 1.03
CA THR A 84 -4.64 -26.84 -0.30
C THR A 84 -3.20 -26.63 -0.72
N GLY A 85 -2.46 -25.75 -0.03
CA GLY A 85 -1.15 -25.27 -0.48
C GLY A 85 -1.22 -24.35 -1.71
N LEU A 86 -2.41 -24.07 -2.24
CA LEU A 86 -2.60 -23.23 -3.42
C LEU A 86 -2.83 -21.76 -3.03
N GLY A 87 -2.27 -20.86 -3.83
CA GLY A 87 -2.39 -19.41 -3.63
C GLY A 87 -1.32 -18.84 -2.70
N ASN A 88 -1.56 -17.64 -2.19
CA ASN A 88 -0.63 -16.94 -1.30
C ASN A 88 -0.86 -17.35 0.16
N MET A 89 0.23 -17.43 0.93
CA MET A 89 0.20 -17.74 2.37
C MET A 89 -0.60 -16.71 3.18
N PHE A 90 -0.47 -15.43 2.82
CA PHE A 90 -1.18 -14.33 3.46
C PHE A 90 -2.28 -13.79 2.54
N LEU A 91 -3.39 -13.38 3.16
CA LEU A 91 -4.44 -12.61 2.54
C LEU A 91 -3.90 -11.22 2.20
N ASP A 92 -4.16 -10.76 0.99
CA ASP A 92 -3.88 -9.38 0.57
C ASP A 92 -5.00 -8.49 1.13
N VAL A 93 -4.92 -8.14 2.42
CA VAL A 93 -5.93 -7.30 3.09
C VAL A 93 -6.00 -5.91 2.43
N GLY A 94 -4.90 -5.48 1.80
CA GLY A 94 -4.86 -4.28 0.97
C GLY A 94 -5.72 -4.41 -0.29
N SER A 95 -5.78 -5.59 -0.92
CA SER A 95 -6.55 -5.74 -2.16
C SER A 95 -8.05 -5.61 -1.97
N ASP A 96 -8.63 -6.20 -0.92
CA ASP A 96 -10.10 -6.23 -0.80
C ASP A 96 -10.68 -4.85 -0.43
N PHE A 97 -10.05 -4.16 0.52
CA PHE A 97 -10.45 -2.79 0.88
C PHE A 97 -10.19 -1.80 -0.26
N VAL A 98 -9.02 -1.88 -0.90
CA VAL A 98 -8.71 -0.99 -2.03
C VAL A 98 -9.56 -1.32 -3.25
N ALA A 99 -9.92 -2.58 -3.50
CA ALA A 99 -10.83 -2.97 -4.58
C ALA A 99 -12.26 -2.45 -4.32
N GLU A 100 -12.75 -2.53 -3.09
CA GLU A 100 -14.05 -1.95 -2.72
C GLU A 100 -14.06 -0.43 -2.94
N MET A 101 -13.02 0.27 -2.45
CA MET A 101 -12.89 1.72 -2.65
C MET A 101 -12.72 2.08 -4.13
N SER A 102 -11.94 1.29 -4.87
CA SER A 102 -11.72 1.49 -6.30
C SER A 102 -13.03 1.35 -7.09
N ALA A 103 -13.83 0.31 -6.82
CA ALA A 103 -15.12 0.13 -7.45
C ALA A 103 -16.08 1.29 -7.14
N LYS A 104 -16.13 1.73 -5.87
CA LYS A 104 -17.05 2.77 -5.40
C LYS A 104 -16.69 4.18 -5.86
N TYR A 105 -15.41 4.53 -5.82
CA TYR A 105 -14.91 5.89 -6.07
C TYR A 105 -14.13 6.02 -7.37
N GLN A 106 -14.07 4.95 -8.19
CA GLN A 106 -13.34 4.88 -9.46
C GLN A 106 -11.88 5.34 -9.30
N LEU A 107 -11.21 4.80 -8.28
CA LEU A 107 -9.84 5.18 -7.97
C LEU A 107 -8.89 4.78 -9.10
N SER A 108 -8.03 5.72 -9.51
CA SER A 108 -6.96 5.43 -10.47
C SER A 108 -5.94 4.46 -9.89
N ASP A 109 -5.15 3.81 -10.75
CA ASP A 109 -4.11 2.87 -10.32
C ASP A 109 -3.12 3.51 -9.33
N PHE A 110 -2.80 4.79 -9.53
CA PHE A 110 -1.97 5.56 -8.61
C PHE A 110 -2.66 5.77 -7.26
N GLN A 111 -3.95 6.12 -7.25
CA GLN A 111 -4.72 6.30 -6.02
C GLN A 111 -4.85 5.00 -5.23
N GLN A 112 -5.10 3.89 -5.91
CA GLN A 112 -5.13 2.55 -5.30
C GLN A 112 -3.79 2.18 -4.68
N THR A 113 -2.70 2.46 -5.39
CA THR A 113 -1.33 2.24 -4.89
C THR A 113 -1.03 3.09 -3.67
N LEU A 114 -1.44 4.36 -3.68
CA LEU A 114 -1.24 5.28 -2.57
C LEU A 114 -2.01 4.84 -1.32
N VAL A 115 -3.28 4.45 -1.46
CA VAL A 115 -4.10 3.97 -0.33
C VAL A 115 -3.48 2.73 0.28
N ARG A 116 -3.07 1.75 -0.55
CA ARG A 116 -2.40 0.53 -0.09
C ARG A 116 -1.12 0.85 0.68
N ALA A 117 -0.25 1.68 0.08
CA ALA A 117 1.02 2.05 0.68
C ALA A 117 0.83 2.69 2.06
N VAL A 118 -0.13 3.62 2.21
CA VAL A 118 -0.40 4.26 3.51
C VAL A 118 -0.94 3.25 4.52
N TYR A 119 -1.86 2.38 4.13
CA TYR A 119 -2.49 1.44 5.07
C TYR A 119 -1.53 0.36 5.60
N GLU A 120 -0.54 -0.02 4.79
CA GLU A 120 0.48 -1.00 5.17
C GLU A 120 1.60 -0.42 6.07
N MET A 121 1.68 0.92 6.23
CA MET A 121 2.69 1.56 7.08
C MET A 121 2.43 1.38 8.59
N PRO A 122 3.48 1.38 9.43
CA PRO A 122 3.35 1.51 10.88
C PRO A 122 2.61 2.80 11.31
N PRO A 123 1.90 2.82 12.46
CA PRO A 123 1.07 3.96 12.88
C PRO A 123 1.80 5.30 13.00
N GLU A 124 3.11 5.27 13.25
CA GLU A 124 3.93 6.48 13.32
C GLU A 124 4.17 7.08 11.93
N LEU A 125 4.45 6.24 10.94
CA LEU A 125 4.66 6.66 9.56
C LEU A 125 3.34 7.07 8.89
N GLN A 126 2.23 6.38 9.20
CA GLN A 126 0.90 6.78 8.76
C GLN A 126 0.56 8.21 9.21
N ARG A 127 0.81 8.54 10.48
CA ARG A 127 0.56 9.89 11.03
C ARG A 127 1.35 10.95 10.27
N MET A 128 2.62 10.67 9.97
CA MET A 128 3.47 11.56 9.18
C MET A 128 2.95 11.72 7.74
N ALA A 129 2.57 10.63 7.07
CA ALA A 129 2.03 10.67 5.72
C ALA A 129 0.73 11.50 5.63
N VAL A 130 -0.19 11.32 6.59
CA VAL A 130 -1.43 12.10 6.67
C VAL A 130 -1.14 13.57 6.95
N GLU A 131 -0.17 13.88 7.80
CA GLU A 131 0.21 15.26 8.11
C GLU A 131 0.78 15.98 6.89
N VAL A 132 1.65 15.31 6.12
CA VAL A 132 2.17 15.86 4.86
C VAL A 132 1.04 16.09 3.86
N ALA A 133 0.15 15.11 3.69
CA ALA A 133 -1.00 15.24 2.80
C ALA A 133 -1.91 16.41 3.19
N ARG A 134 -2.14 16.64 4.49
CA ARG A 134 -2.93 17.77 5.00
C ARG A 134 -2.30 19.11 4.64
N LYS A 135 -0.97 19.24 4.79
CA LYS A 135 -0.26 20.48 4.44
C LYS A 135 -0.36 20.78 2.95
N ILE A 136 -0.09 19.77 2.11
CA ILE A 136 -0.21 19.90 0.66
C ILE A 136 -1.63 20.30 0.26
N ALA A 137 -2.65 19.64 0.82
CA ALA A 137 -4.05 19.97 0.54
C ALA A 137 -4.38 21.41 0.94
N ALA A 138 -3.97 21.85 2.14
CA ALA A 138 -4.22 23.21 2.62
C ALA A 138 -3.51 24.29 1.78
N ASP A 139 -2.30 24.02 1.29
CA ASP A 139 -1.57 24.92 0.39
C ASP A 139 -2.21 25.00 -0.99
N SER A 140 -2.80 23.89 -1.46
CA SER A 140 -3.52 23.83 -2.73
C SER A 140 -4.78 24.72 -2.74
N TYR A 141 -5.49 24.82 -1.61
CA TYR A 141 -6.65 25.71 -1.47
C TYR A 141 -6.26 27.19 -1.29
N ARG A 142 -5.17 27.48 -0.57
CA ARG A 142 -4.67 28.86 -0.43
C ARG A 142 -4.22 29.45 -1.76
N ASN A 143 -3.57 28.66 -2.60
CA ASN A 143 -3.12 29.12 -3.91
C ASN A 143 -4.30 29.38 -4.88
N ALA A 144 -5.44 28.72 -4.69
CA ALA A 144 -6.63 28.95 -5.51
C ALA A 144 -7.38 30.25 -5.16
N GLU A 145 -7.26 30.77 -3.93
CA GLU A 145 -7.93 32.00 -3.49
C GLU A 145 -7.13 33.29 -3.78
N ILE A 146 -5.80 33.17 -3.98
CA ILE A 146 -4.90 34.29 -4.27
C ILE A 146 -4.95 34.70 -5.76
N ASP A 147 -5.52 33.89 -6.64
CA ASP A 147 -5.41 34.07 -8.10
C ASP A 147 -6.37 35.11 -8.71
N GLU A 148 -7.54 35.38 -8.11
CA GLU A 148 -8.53 36.29 -8.75
C GLU A 148 -8.37 37.76 -8.30
N THR A 149 -8.18 38.00 -7.00
CA THR A 149 -8.15 39.39 -6.47
C THR A 149 -6.76 40.04 -6.50
N GLU A 150 -5.70 39.25 -6.41
CA GLU A 150 -4.33 39.73 -6.46
C GLU A 150 -3.92 40.02 -7.92
N HIS A 151 -4.34 39.15 -8.86
CA HIS A 151 -4.12 39.33 -10.30
C HIS A 151 -4.74 40.63 -10.80
N GLU A 152 -6.00 40.93 -10.45
CA GLU A 152 -6.67 42.19 -10.80
C GLU A 152 -6.01 43.44 -10.19
N ARG A 153 -5.37 43.33 -9.02
CA ARG A 153 -4.62 44.45 -8.41
C ARG A 153 -3.30 44.66 -9.13
N ILE A 154 -2.58 43.57 -9.41
CA ILE A 154 -1.31 43.59 -10.13
C ILE A 154 -1.51 44.12 -11.56
N GLU A 155 -2.56 43.70 -12.25
CA GLU A 155 -2.89 44.16 -13.60
C GLU A 155 -3.20 45.67 -13.62
N ARG A 156 -4.03 46.15 -12.69
CA ARG A 156 -4.32 47.59 -12.57
C ARG A 156 -3.08 48.43 -12.32
N ILE A 157 -2.23 47.99 -11.40
CA ILE A 157 -0.97 48.68 -11.07
C ILE A 157 -0.06 48.71 -12.30
N THR A 158 0.08 47.58 -12.99
CA THR A 158 0.94 47.45 -14.18
C THR A 158 0.47 48.38 -15.29
N ASN A 159 -0.85 48.42 -15.57
CA ASN A 159 -1.42 49.29 -16.59
C ASN A 159 -1.24 50.78 -16.25
N GLN A 160 -1.42 51.15 -14.98
CA GLN A 160 -1.17 52.53 -14.53
C GLN A 160 0.29 52.98 -14.74
N TYR A 161 1.26 52.07 -14.53
CA TYR A 161 2.68 52.37 -14.80
C TYR A 161 2.95 52.51 -16.30
N LEU A 162 2.36 51.66 -17.14
CA LEU A 162 2.52 51.73 -18.60
C LEU A 162 1.98 53.05 -19.16
N ASP A 163 0.77 53.46 -18.75
CA ASP A 163 0.15 54.72 -19.16
C ASP A 163 0.99 55.95 -18.78
N ALA A 164 1.57 55.92 -17.58
CA ALA A 164 2.44 56.99 -17.09
C ALA A 164 3.74 57.10 -17.91
N HIS A 165 4.30 55.97 -18.35
CA HIS A 165 5.50 55.94 -19.17
C HIS A 165 5.24 56.34 -20.63
N GLU A 166 4.10 55.98 -21.21
CA GLU A 166 3.72 56.44 -22.56
C GLU A 166 3.46 57.95 -22.61
N SER A 167 2.82 58.48 -21.55
CA SER A 167 2.59 59.92 -21.41
C SER A 167 3.90 60.71 -21.33
N GLN A 168 4.89 60.21 -20.58
CA GLN A 168 6.21 60.82 -20.45
C GLN A 168 7.05 60.74 -21.74
N ALA A 169 6.94 59.63 -22.49
CA ALA A 169 7.61 59.47 -23.78
C ALA A 169 7.06 60.46 -24.83
N THR A 170 5.75 60.75 -24.79
CA THR A 170 5.10 61.65 -25.75
C THR A 170 5.46 63.12 -25.51
N THR A 171 5.59 63.55 -24.24
CA THR A 171 6.00 64.92 -23.88
C THR A 171 7.47 65.21 -24.25
N GLN A 172 8.36 64.22 -24.14
CA GLN A 172 9.79 64.40 -24.50
C GLN A 172 10.03 64.43 -26.02
N GLN A 173 9.10 63.92 -26.84
CA GLN A 173 9.20 63.92 -28.29
C GLN A 173 8.74 65.25 -28.93
N THR A 174 7.83 65.99 -28.28
CA THR A 174 7.32 67.28 -28.77
C THR A 174 8.28 68.45 -28.53
N ASP A 175 9.12 68.38 -27.50
CA ASP A 175 10.11 69.42 -27.19
C ASP A 175 11.40 69.33 -28.03
N LYS A 176 11.63 68.22 -28.73
CA LYS A 176 12.79 68.02 -29.63
C LYS A 176 12.52 68.38 -31.10
N LYS A 177 11.29 68.80 -31.44
CA LYS A 177 10.86 69.12 -32.82
C LYS A 177 10.38 70.58 -33.00
N ALA A 178 10.51 71.41 -31.97
CA ALA A 178 10.25 72.86 -32.02
C ALA A 178 11.55 73.66 -32.17
#